data_AF-A0A8T5F8J0-F1
#
_entry.id   AF-A0A8T5F8J0-F1
#
_cell.length_a   1.000
_cell.length_b   1.000
_cell.length_c   1.000
_cell.angle_alpha   90.00
_cell.angle_beta   90.00
_cell.angle_gamma   90.00
#
_symmetry.space_group_name_H-M   'P 1'
#
loop_
_entity.id
_entity.type
_entity.pdbx_description
1 polymer ?
#
loop_
_entity_poly.entity_id
_entity_poly.type
_entity_poly.pdbx_seq_one_letter_code
_entity_poly.pdbx_strand_id
1 'polypeptide(L)'
;PHYFVKTITPIGKIKAIIPESLELKDAIIDACVAFAPKFFEKCPTLEQVKKECSTMTSLDFNLSKKEIPDSWYSLREEARPIVEKELNIVRARMNYLIPSKIDER
;
A
#
# COMPACT_ATOMS: atom_id res chain seq x y z
N PRO A 1 -1.63 -24.53 -3.17
CA PRO A 1 -2.02 -23.11 -2.97
C PRO A 1 -2.60 -22.51 -4.26
N HIS A 2 -3.94 -22.36 -4.32
CA HIS A 2 -4.65 -21.92 -5.53
C HIS A 2 -4.83 -20.38 -5.62
N TYR A 3 -4.61 -19.66 -4.52
CA TYR A 3 -4.82 -18.21 -4.39
C TYR A 3 -3.50 -17.43 -4.30
N PHE A 4 -2.50 -17.78 -5.11
CA PHE A 4 -1.23 -17.05 -5.13
C PHE A 4 -1.00 -16.45 -6.51
N VAL A 5 -1.21 -15.14 -6.62
CA VAL A 5 -0.93 -14.39 -7.84
C VAL A 5 0.55 -14.02 -7.84
N LYS A 6 1.37 -14.79 -8.57
CA LYS A 6 2.83 -14.56 -8.69
C LYS A 6 3.21 -13.19 -9.28
N THR A 7 2.25 -12.47 -9.85
CA THR A 7 2.48 -11.17 -10.48
C THR A 7 2.42 -10.01 -9.49
N ILE A 8 2.10 -10.26 -8.21
CA ILE A 8 2.18 -9.27 -7.14
C ILE A 8 3.63 -9.27 -6.64
N THR A 9 4.44 -8.37 -7.19
CA THR A 9 5.85 -8.21 -6.85
C THR A 9 6.10 -6.78 -6.40
N PRO A 10 6.74 -6.55 -5.25
CA PRO A 10 6.94 -5.19 -4.76
C PRO A 10 7.85 -4.35 -5.66
N ILE A 11 7.77 -3.03 -5.49
CA ILE A 11 8.74 -2.09 -6.02
C ILE A 11 10.10 -2.38 -5.36
N GLY A 12 11.09 -2.71 -6.18
CA GLY A 12 12.46 -2.96 -5.73
C GLY A 12 12.53 -4.04 -4.65
N LYS A 13 13.03 -3.67 -3.46
CA LYS A 13 13.20 -4.57 -2.31
C LYS A 13 12.26 -4.24 -1.14
N ILE A 14 11.22 -3.44 -1.39
CA ILE A 14 10.30 -3.01 -0.33
C ILE A 14 9.56 -4.22 0.24
N LYS A 15 9.64 -4.36 1.57
CA LYS A 15 9.00 -5.43 2.34
C LYS A 15 7.99 -4.90 3.35
N ALA A 16 8.05 -3.61 3.67
CA ALA A 16 7.22 -3.00 4.70
C ALA A 16 6.86 -1.55 4.33
N ILE A 17 5.66 -1.14 4.73
CA ILE A 17 5.22 0.25 4.76
C ILE A 17 4.72 0.55 6.17
N ILE A 18 5.14 1.69 6.71
CA ILE A 18 4.60 2.26 7.93
C ILE A 18 3.72 3.45 7.53
N PRO A 19 2.39 3.35 7.68
CA PRO A 19 1.47 4.44 7.39
C PRO A 19 1.76 5.70 8.19
N GLU A 20 1.41 6.86 7.63
CA GLU A 20 1.54 8.14 8.33
C GLU A 20 0.67 8.21 9.60
N SER A 21 -0.52 7.59 9.59
CA SER A 21 -1.45 7.64 10.71
C SER A 21 -2.39 6.42 10.74
N LEU A 22 -3.03 6.23 11.89
CA LEU A 22 -4.05 5.19 12.10
C LEU A 22 -5.35 5.41 11.31
N GLU A 23 -5.57 6.62 10.79
CA GLU A 23 -6.71 6.93 9.91
C GLU A 23 -6.52 6.39 8.49
N LEU A 24 -5.30 5.92 8.15
CA LEU A 24 -4.97 5.17 6.94
C LEU A 24 -5.43 5.83 5.62
N LYS A 25 -5.54 7.17 5.57
CA LYS A 25 -6.10 7.91 4.42
C LYS A 25 -5.47 7.51 3.09
N ASP A 26 -4.14 7.54 3.04
CA ASP A 26 -3.37 7.19 1.84
C ASP A 26 -2.72 5.80 1.93
N ALA A 27 -2.75 5.18 3.10
CA ALA A 27 -2.00 3.96 3.39
C ALA A 27 -2.38 2.79 2.47
N ILE A 28 -3.65 2.71 2.07
CA ILE A 28 -4.13 1.69 1.13
C ILE A 28 -3.51 1.91 -0.25
N ILE A 29 -3.49 3.17 -0.72
CA ILE A 29 -2.90 3.52 -2.03
C ILE A 29 -1.41 3.22 -2.00
N ASP A 30 -0.70 3.68 -0.98
CA ASP A 30 0.75 3.45 -0.82
C ASP A 30 1.06 1.94 -0.80
N ALA A 31 0.27 1.14 -0.07
CA ALA A 31 0.43 -0.32 -0.04
C ALA A 31 0.19 -0.97 -1.41
N CYS A 32 -0.89 -0.58 -2.11
CA CYS A 32 -1.17 -1.10 -3.44
C CYS A 32 -0.04 -0.77 -4.42
N VAL A 33 0.44 0.47 -4.42
CA VAL A 33 1.54 0.91 -5.30
C VAL A 33 2.82 0.14 -4.98
N ALA A 34 3.18 0.03 -3.70
CA ALA A 34 4.44 -0.60 -3.30
C ALA A 34 4.47 -2.10 -3.53
N PHE A 35 3.36 -2.82 -3.30
CA PHE A 35 3.34 -4.28 -3.34
C PHE A 35 2.76 -4.83 -4.64
N ALA A 36 1.97 -4.06 -5.37
CA ALA A 36 1.35 -4.45 -6.64
C ALA A 36 1.51 -3.37 -7.74
N PRO A 37 2.74 -2.88 -8.02
CA PRO A 37 3.03 -1.81 -8.97
C PRO A 37 2.51 -2.08 -10.39
N LYS A 38 2.32 -3.35 -10.76
CA LYS A 38 1.82 -3.75 -12.09
C LYS A 38 0.45 -3.12 -12.43
N PHE A 39 -0.40 -2.87 -11.43
CA PHE A 39 -1.68 -2.20 -11.66
C PHE A 39 -1.55 -0.71 -12.01
N PHE A 40 -0.35 -0.14 -11.82
CA PHE A 40 -0.07 1.29 -11.95
C PHE A 40 0.88 1.59 -13.11
N GLU A 41 1.06 0.67 -14.07
CA GLU A 41 1.95 0.85 -15.24
C GLU A 41 1.59 2.07 -16.11
N LYS A 42 0.36 2.59 -15.99
CA LYS A 42 -0.10 3.81 -16.67
C LYS A 42 0.33 5.10 -15.97
N CYS A 43 0.78 5.03 -14.72
CA CYS A 43 1.22 6.19 -13.95
C CYS A 43 2.61 6.63 -14.46
N PRO A 44 2.75 7.84 -15.03
CA PRO A 44 4.00 8.29 -15.64
C PRO A 44 5.17 8.32 -14.64
N THR A 45 4.91 8.52 -13.35
CA THR A 45 5.97 8.64 -12.33
C THR A 45 6.45 7.28 -11.79
N LEU A 46 5.80 6.17 -12.15
CA LEU A 46 6.12 4.84 -11.58
C LEU A 46 7.57 4.41 -11.83
N GLU A 47 8.09 4.59 -13.06
CA GLU A 47 9.45 4.16 -13.40
C GLU A 47 10.53 4.98 -12.69
N GLN A 48 10.24 6.25 -12.39
CA GLN A 48 11.13 7.08 -11.57
C GLN A 48 11.17 6.57 -10.13
N VAL A 49 9.99 6.36 -9.52
CA VAL A 49 9.88 5.81 -8.17
C VAL A 49 10.58 4.45 -8.04
N LYS A 50 10.46 3.57 -9.03
CA LYS A 50 11.17 2.27 -9.03
C LYS A 50 12.70 2.43 -8.95
N LYS A 51 13.26 3.45 -9.62
CA LYS A 51 14.71 3.72 -9.59
C LYS A 51 15.12 4.28 -8.23
N GLU A 52 14.38 5.27 -7.73
CA GLU A 52 14.66 5.93 -6.45
C GLU A 52 14.52 4.98 -5.26
N CYS A 53 13.55 4.06 -5.30
CA CYS A 53 13.33 3.05 -4.27
C CYS A 53 14.10 1.74 -4.48
N SER A 54 14.99 1.65 -5.48
CA SER A 54 15.64 0.39 -5.89
C SER A 54 16.43 -0.30 -4.77
N THR A 55 16.99 0.46 -3.83
CA THR A 55 17.76 -0.03 -2.68
C THR A 55 16.95 -0.04 -1.37
N MET A 56 15.78 0.60 -1.35
CA MET A 56 14.96 0.73 -0.15
C MET A 56 14.29 -0.60 0.20
N THR A 57 14.25 -0.92 1.50
CA THR A 57 13.57 -2.11 2.04
C THR A 57 12.25 -1.79 2.72
N SER A 58 12.02 -0.53 3.07
CA SER A 58 10.81 -0.06 3.75
C SER A 58 10.55 1.40 3.42
N LEU A 59 9.28 1.81 3.52
CA LEU A 59 8.86 3.21 3.46
C LEU A 59 8.17 3.56 4.77
N ASP A 60 8.70 4.55 5.49
CA ASP A 60 8.12 5.01 6.75
C ASP A 60 7.55 6.41 6.60
N PHE A 61 6.24 6.47 6.37
CA PHE A 61 5.49 7.72 6.22
C PHE A 61 5.19 8.37 7.58
N ASN A 62 5.59 7.78 8.71
CA ASN A 62 5.39 8.37 10.03
C ASN A 62 6.66 9.10 10.49
N LEU A 63 7.76 8.36 10.68
CA LEU A 63 8.99 8.87 11.30
C LEU A 63 10.05 9.30 10.29
N SER A 64 10.09 8.70 9.09
CA SER A 64 11.14 8.95 8.09
C SER A 64 10.62 9.58 6.79
N LYS A 65 9.63 10.48 6.88
CA LYS A 65 9.02 11.15 5.71
C LYS A 65 10.03 11.79 4.75
N LYS A 66 11.16 12.28 5.28
CA LYS A 66 12.23 12.92 4.49
C LYS A 66 13.03 11.94 3.62
N GLU A 67 12.95 10.64 3.92
CA GLU A 67 13.61 9.59 3.14
C GLU A 67 12.73 9.09 1.99
N ILE A 68 11.46 9.49 1.98
CA ILE A 68 10.51 9.13 0.92
C ILE A 68 10.73 10.08 -0.25
N PRO A 69 10.99 9.56 -1.47
CA PRO A 69 11.20 10.42 -2.63
C PRO A 69 9.97 11.29 -2.92
N ASP A 70 10.20 12.55 -3.31
CA ASP A 70 9.10 13.47 -3.65
C ASP A 70 8.21 12.94 -4.78
N SER A 71 8.81 12.19 -5.71
CA SER A 71 8.12 11.52 -6.83
C SER A 71 7.07 10.51 -6.33
N TRP A 72 7.22 9.97 -5.12
CA TRP A 72 6.24 9.06 -4.52
C TRP A 72 4.89 9.75 -4.35
N TYR A 73 4.88 11.00 -3.88
CA TYR A 73 3.65 11.75 -3.65
C TYR A 73 2.95 12.07 -4.98
N SER A 74 3.71 12.34 -6.04
CA SER A 74 3.14 12.46 -7.40
C SER A 74 2.53 11.14 -7.88
N LEU A 75 3.24 10.02 -7.73
CA LEU A 75 2.75 8.69 -8.08
C LEU A 75 1.47 8.32 -7.29
N ARG A 76 1.39 8.71 -6.01
CA ARG A 76 0.20 8.50 -5.18
C ARG A 76 -1.03 9.16 -5.79
N GLU A 77 -0.93 10.43 -6.19
CA GLU A 77 -2.05 11.15 -6.80
C GLU A 77 -2.43 10.57 -8.17
N GLU A 78 -1.46 10.13 -8.97
CA GLU A 78 -1.71 9.41 -10.22
C GLU A 78 -2.43 8.06 -9.99
N ALA A 79 -2.06 7.35 -8.92
CA ALA A 79 -2.59 6.03 -8.58
C ALA A 79 -3.98 6.09 -7.92
N ARG A 80 -4.31 7.18 -7.23
CA ARG A 80 -5.59 7.40 -6.52
C ARG A 80 -6.83 7.03 -7.36
N PRO A 81 -7.02 7.55 -8.59
CA PRO A 81 -8.19 7.18 -9.39
C PRO A 81 -8.24 5.70 -9.77
N ILE A 82 -7.10 5.03 -9.95
CA ILE A 82 -7.04 3.59 -10.27
C ILE A 82 -7.50 2.78 -9.04
N VAL A 83 -7.00 3.12 -7.86
CA VAL A 83 -7.38 2.47 -6.60
C VAL A 83 -8.88 2.64 -6.30
N GLU A 84 -9.41 3.85 -6.51
CA GLU A 84 -10.80 4.16 -6.16
C GLU A 84 -11.82 3.63 -7.17
N LYS A 85 -11.46 3.52 -8.45
CA LYS A 85 -12.42 3.24 -9.53
C LYS A 85 -12.21 1.91 -10.23
N GLU A 86 -10.97 1.41 -10.28
CA GLU A 86 -10.63 0.20 -11.04
C GLU A 86 -10.37 -1.00 -10.13
N LEU A 87 -9.85 -0.78 -8.91
CA LEU A 87 -9.59 -1.84 -7.95
C LEU A 87 -10.80 -2.10 -7.05
N ASN A 88 -11.19 -3.38 -6.94
CA ASN A 88 -12.26 -3.83 -6.04
C ASN A 88 -11.76 -3.94 -4.59
N ILE A 89 -11.45 -2.81 -3.94
CA ILE A 89 -11.02 -2.79 -2.54
C ILE A 89 -12.24 -2.82 -1.61
N VAL A 90 -12.44 -3.95 -0.94
CA VAL A 90 -13.50 -4.10 0.06
C VAL A 90 -13.00 -3.60 1.41
N ARG A 91 -13.66 -2.57 1.95
CA ARG A 91 -13.43 -2.10 3.33
C ARG A 91 -14.42 -2.80 4.26
N ALA A 92 -13.96 -3.82 4.96
CA ALA A 92 -14.74 -4.40 6.05
C ALA A 92 -14.69 -3.47 7.26
N ARG A 93 -15.86 -3.03 7.74
CA ARG A 93 -15.96 -2.46 9.08
C ARG A 93 -16.03 -3.62 10.05
N MET A 94 -14.98 -3.80 10.84
CA MET A 94 -15.05 -4.72 11.96
C MET A 94 -15.95 -4.07 13.01
N ASN A 95 -17.25 -4.37 12.96
CA ASN A 95 -18.12 -4.08 14.09
C ASN A 95 -17.53 -4.87 15.26
N TYR A 96 -17.20 -4.19 16.35
CA TYR A 96 -16.63 -4.80 17.55
C TYR A 96 -17.40 -6.07 17.87
N LEU A 97 -16.78 -7.23 17.64
CA LEU A 97 -17.26 -8.49 18.16
C LEU A 97 -17.08 -8.36 19.66
N ILE A 98 -18.17 -8.09 20.39
CA ILE A 98 -18.20 -8.30 21.83
C ILE A 98 -17.78 -9.76 22.00
N PRO A 99 -16.67 -10.06 22.69
CA PRO A 99 -16.28 -11.43 22.94
C PRO A 99 -17.50 -12.15 23.51
N SER A 100 -17.99 -13.19 22.84
CA SER A 100 -19.02 -14.04 23.42
C SER A 100 -18.47 -14.50 24.77
N LYS A 101 -19.20 -14.20 25.85
CA LYS A 101 -18.83 -14.68 27.19
C LYS A 101 -18.48 -16.15 27.05
N ILE A 102 -17.27 -16.51 27.45
CA ILE A 102 -16.86 -17.90 27.55
C ILE A 102 -17.91 -18.54 28.47
N ASP A 103 -18.66 -19.51 27.96
CA ASP A 103 -19.63 -20.27 28.74
C ASP A 103 -18.80 -21.13 29.71
N GLU A 104 -18.59 -20.62 30.92
CA GLU A 104 -18.01 -21.36 32.04
C GLU A 104 -19.03 -22.44 32.45
N ARG A 105 -18.99 -23.58 31.75
CA ARG A 105 -19.65 -24.83 32.16
C ARG A 105 -18.71 -25.68 32.99
#